data_AF-A0A4Q4VVZ3-F1
#
_entry.id   AF-A0A4Q4VVZ3-F1
#
_cell.length_a   1.000
_cell.length_b   1.000
_cell.length_c   1.000
_cell.angle_alpha   90.00
_cell.angle_beta   90.00
_cell.angle_gamma   90.00
#
_symmetry.space_group_name_H-M   'P 1'
#
loop_
_entity.id
_entity.type
_entity.pdbx_description
1 polymer ?
#
loop_
_entity_poly.entity_id
_entity_poly.type
_entity_poly.pdbx_seq_one_letter_code
_entity_poly.pdbx_strand_id
1 'polypeptide(L)'
;MSAKTYLLRAALWHVVIFLCCISGKGVKAKVVGQGSDGGSPSAWFQTNVREIDVSMNVDEVLDYLEQFGSIARLISVGGILANYATNLFSHTRDPYLSQRVSGDLISDALDAAHSRGMRLLARMDFSKVQGNVAEEHPDWLLRLPRGRVAESRCRSGLDGFFVNWAGLNERGYFKAYHCVCHCESCRARWREDVGDLELPNGPEDATYPKWKEFGDEIIDDWTAQVSGFVLEKLPDAGLILGENAKIRFHEANNAVDHETWHHPTSETVSSVTSYRPDVPVLANSVSFVGMPYRMGNEEPVQFAQYLLQTISGGGNPSTYIMGPKRYDVVILPNLGKVRSEDASTLDEWVAQGGRLIATGTSGIDDDGVAQLKALPTERQRDVITERESLWSTLRPSRTYQISCTIVVLQSRSMGRNYSLFEWKEHAESRHKSLDYAPFAPPEYVYGNIQGDERGCGISTFEKGKGIAIPFTVGRGYRELGLRVFRDFYDMILREDGGAEENLNLTLPNSLR
;
A
#
# COMPACT_ATOMS: atom_id res chain seq x y z
N MET A 1 24.43 21.98 -30.16
CA MET A 1 23.14 22.68 -30.00
C MET A 1 23.34 23.79 -28.98
N SER A 2 22.92 25.04 -29.22
CA SER A 2 23.31 26.18 -28.37
C SER A 2 22.45 26.29 -27.10
N ALA A 3 23.02 26.81 -26.01
CA ALA A 3 22.35 27.00 -24.71
C ALA A 3 21.04 27.81 -24.78
N LYS A 4 20.85 28.63 -25.83
CA LYS A 4 19.59 29.36 -26.09
C LYS A 4 18.43 28.43 -26.46
N THR A 5 18.68 27.26 -27.03
CA THR A 5 17.65 26.27 -27.37
C THR A 5 17.15 25.52 -26.13
N TYR A 6 18.00 25.31 -25.11
CA TYR A 6 17.59 24.71 -23.83
C TYR A 6 16.71 25.65 -23.00
N LEU A 7 17.05 26.94 -22.93
CA LEU A 7 16.26 27.95 -22.21
C LEU A 7 14.88 28.19 -22.84
N LEU A 8 14.78 28.20 -24.18
CA LEU A 8 13.47 28.30 -24.84
C LEU A 8 12.60 27.04 -24.60
N ARG A 9 13.21 25.85 -24.55
CA ARG A 9 12.50 24.60 -24.25
C ARG A 9 12.04 24.54 -22.81
N ALA A 10 12.89 24.92 -21.85
CA ALA A 10 12.53 24.99 -20.43
C ALA A 10 11.41 26.00 -20.16
N ALA A 11 11.41 27.16 -20.84
CA ALA A 11 10.36 28.16 -20.72
C ALA A 11 9.02 27.68 -21.30
N LEU A 12 9.03 27.02 -22.47
CA LEU A 12 7.83 26.40 -23.06
C LEU A 12 7.27 25.28 -22.17
N TRP A 13 8.13 24.50 -21.51
CA TRP A 13 7.72 23.48 -20.55
C TRP A 13 7.09 24.06 -19.29
N HIS A 14 7.64 25.14 -18.72
CA HIS A 14 7.03 25.82 -17.57
C HIS A 14 5.65 26.40 -17.92
N VAL A 15 5.45 26.92 -19.12
CA VAL A 15 4.14 27.44 -19.56
C VAL A 15 3.11 26.31 -19.74
N VAL A 16 3.51 25.16 -20.28
CA VAL A 16 2.62 23.99 -20.43
C VAL A 16 2.28 23.37 -19.07
N ILE A 17 3.25 23.27 -18.16
CA ILE A 17 3.07 22.76 -16.80
C ILE A 17 2.14 23.69 -15.99
N PHE A 18 2.34 25.01 -16.09
CA PHE A 18 1.49 26.01 -15.43
C PHE A 18 0.03 25.95 -15.94
N LEU A 19 -0.17 25.69 -17.24
CA LEU A 19 -1.51 25.50 -17.82
C LEU A 19 -2.16 24.16 -17.42
N CYS A 20 -1.39 23.09 -17.24
CA CYS A 20 -1.87 21.79 -16.76
C CYS A 20 -2.30 21.82 -15.28
N CYS A 21 -1.56 22.52 -14.42
CA CYS A 21 -1.89 22.61 -13.00
C CYS A 21 -3.12 23.49 -12.70
N ILE A 22 -3.47 24.44 -13.58
CA ILE A 22 -4.59 25.38 -13.35
C ILE A 22 -5.91 24.87 -13.96
N SER A 23 -5.87 24.07 -15.02
CA SER A 23 -7.08 23.82 -15.84
C SER A 23 -7.94 22.61 -15.44
N GLY A 24 -7.49 21.74 -14.54
CA GLY A 24 -8.29 20.62 -13.99
C GLY A 24 -8.86 19.64 -15.04
N LYS A 25 -8.45 19.74 -16.30
CA LYS A 25 -8.89 18.89 -17.41
C LYS A 25 -7.69 18.09 -17.89
N GLY A 26 -7.75 16.77 -17.71
CA GLY A 26 -6.72 15.86 -18.20
C GLY A 26 -6.51 16.01 -19.70
N VAL A 27 -5.42 16.65 -20.09
CA VAL A 27 -4.95 16.64 -21.48
C VAL A 27 -4.15 15.37 -21.69
N LYS A 28 -4.57 14.52 -22.64
CA LYS A 28 -3.74 13.42 -23.16
C LYS A 28 -2.56 14.03 -23.93
N ALA A 29 -1.46 14.33 -23.23
CA ALA A 29 -0.22 14.76 -23.85
C ALA A 29 0.64 13.54 -24.20
N LYS A 30 0.91 13.32 -25.50
CA LYS A 30 1.92 12.37 -25.96
C LYS A 30 3.28 13.04 -25.83
N VAL A 31 4.05 12.67 -24.81
CA VAL A 31 5.45 13.11 -24.63
C VAL A 31 6.29 12.40 -25.69
N VAL A 32 6.86 13.16 -26.63
CA VAL A 32 7.81 12.64 -27.63
C VAL A 32 9.22 13.03 -27.19
N GLY A 33 9.93 12.10 -26.56
CA GLY A 33 11.38 12.23 -26.32
C GLY A 33 12.15 11.63 -27.49
N GLN A 34 12.97 12.41 -28.18
CA GLN A 34 13.88 11.90 -29.20
C GLN A 34 15.13 11.30 -28.54
N GLY A 35 15.05 10.03 -28.15
CA GLY A 35 16.16 9.09 -28.30
C GLY A 35 15.99 8.36 -29.64
N SER A 36 17.06 7.87 -30.25
CA SER A 36 17.15 7.45 -31.66
C SER A 36 16.25 6.29 -32.12
N ASP A 37 15.26 5.86 -31.33
CA ASP A 37 14.15 5.00 -31.75
C ASP A 37 12.86 5.38 -31.00
N GLY A 38 12.24 6.53 -31.35
CA GLY A 38 10.79 6.78 -31.21
C GLY A 38 10.05 6.36 -29.91
N GLY A 39 10.73 6.28 -28.76
CA GLY A 39 10.17 5.69 -27.54
C GLY A 39 9.29 6.65 -26.76
N SER A 40 8.03 6.29 -26.55
CA SER A 40 7.17 6.87 -25.51
C SER A 40 7.86 6.75 -24.12
N PRO A 41 7.53 7.62 -23.14
CA PRO A 41 8.00 7.43 -21.76
C PRO A 41 7.69 6.02 -21.30
N SER A 42 8.71 5.31 -20.84
CA SER A 42 8.56 3.94 -20.38
C SER A 42 8.03 3.97 -18.95
N ALA A 43 6.72 3.76 -18.75
CA ALA A 43 6.15 3.66 -17.41
C ALA A 43 6.40 2.26 -16.84
N TRP A 44 7.18 2.19 -15.75
CA TRP A 44 7.49 0.93 -15.08
C TRP A 44 6.69 0.82 -13.80
N PHE A 45 6.37 -0.41 -13.39
CA PHE A 45 5.58 -0.65 -12.20
C PHE A 45 6.21 -1.72 -11.31
N GLN A 46 6.46 -1.38 -10.05
CA GLN A 46 6.98 -2.32 -9.07
C GLN A 46 5.85 -2.84 -8.17
N THR A 47 5.75 -4.18 -8.07
CA THR A 47 4.91 -4.85 -7.08
C THR A 47 5.78 -5.66 -6.12
N ASN A 48 5.65 -5.43 -4.81
CA ASN A 48 6.20 -6.34 -3.82
C ASN A 48 5.19 -7.45 -3.52
N VAL A 49 5.67 -8.69 -3.62
CA VAL A 49 4.86 -9.90 -3.38
C VAL A 49 4.99 -10.27 -1.90
N ARG A 50 3.86 -10.35 -1.18
CA ARG A 50 3.79 -10.98 0.14
C ARG A 50 3.73 -12.49 -0.02
N GLU A 51 4.01 -13.23 1.05
CA GLU A 51 3.95 -14.71 1.03
C GLU A 51 2.62 -15.22 0.45
N ILE A 52 1.50 -14.63 0.90
CA ILE A 52 0.16 -15.02 0.44
C ILE A 52 -0.19 -14.60 -0.99
N ASP A 53 0.58 -13.69 -1.60
CA ASP A 53 0.26 -13.15 -2.92
C ASP A 53 0.70 -14.09 -4.05
N VAL A 54 1.39 -15.19 -3.77
CA VAL A 54 1.81 -16.16 -4.79
C VAL A 54 0.64 -16.82 -5.54
N SER A 55 -0.56 -16.82 -4.96
CA SER A 55 -1.79 -17.29 -5.59
C SER A 55 -2.48 -16.24 -6.48
N MET A 56 -1.91 -15.02 -6.62
CA MET A 56 -2.52 -13.94 -7.42
C MET A 56 -2.82 -14.38 -8.86
N ASN A 57 -3.91 -13.86 -9.42
CA ASN A 57 -4.15 -13.99 -10.86
C ASN A 57 -3.17 -13.08 -11.63
N VAL A 58 -2.20 -13.69 -12.32
CA VAL A 58 -1.15 -12.94 -13.04
C VAL A 58 -1.71 -12.17 -14.23
N ASP A 59 -2.75 -12.70 -14.90
CA ASP A 59 -3.41 -12.05 -16.02
C ASP A 59 -4.14 -10.79 -15.54
N GLU A 60 -4.92 -10.88 -14.47
CA GLU A 60 -5.60 -9.70 -13.90
C GLU A 60 -4.62 -8.60 -13.47
N VAL A 61 -3.48 -8.99 -12.90
CA VAL A 61 -2.44 -8.02 -12.52
C VAL A 61 -1.86 -7.36 -13.76
N LEU A 62 -1.55 -8.11 -14.82
CA LEU A 62 -0.99 -7.55 -16.04
C LEU A 62 -2.00 -6.73 -16.83
N ASP A 63 -3.27 -7.12 -16.87
CA ASP A 63 -4.36 -6.33 -17.46
C ASP A 63 -4.48 -4.97 -16.76
N TYR A 64 -4.37 -4.95 -15.42
CA TYR A 64 -4.32 -3.71 -14.66
C TYR A 64 -3.09 -2.86 -15.00
N LEU A 65 -1.92 -3.47 -15.11
CA LEU A 65 -0.68 -2.75 -15.44
C LEU A 65 -0.69 -2.21 -16.88
N GLU A 66 -1.25 -2.94 -17.83
CA GLU A 66 -1.45 -2.51 -19.20
C GLU A 66 -2.45 -1.33 -19.26
N GLN A 67 -3.57 -1.42 -18.54
CA GLN A 67 -4.54 -0.33 -18.42
C GLN A 67 -3.91 0.92 -17.77
N PHE A 68 -3.02 0.71 -16.80
CA PHE A 68 -2.23 1.79 -16.17
C PHE A 68 -1.23 2.43 -17.16
N GLY A 69 -0.97 1.78 -18.31
CA GLY A 69 -0.02 2.24 -19.31
C GLY A 69 1.42 1.80 -19.03
N SER A 70 1.62 0.81 -18.15
CA SER A 70 2.94 0.27 -17.87
C SER A 70 3.42 -0.64 -19.00
N ILE A 71 4.71 -0.57 -19.31
CA ILE A 71 5.36 -1.45 -20.31
C ILE A 71 6.26 -2.51 -19.66
N ALA A 72 6.52 -2.38 -18.36
CA ALA A 72 7.43 -3.24 -17.62
C ALA A 72 7.00 -3.40 -16.16
N ARG A 73 7.03 -4.64 -15.66
CA ARG A 73 6.76 -4.97 -14.26
C ARG A 73 8.05 -5.40 -13.55
N LEU A 74 8.38 -4.76 -12.42
CA LEU A 74 9.39 -5.22 -11.48
C LEU A 74 8.72 -6.07 -10.40
N ILE A 75 9.11 -7.34 -10.27
CA ILE A 75 8.51 -8.29 -9.33
C ILE A 75 9.59 -8.94 -8.44
N SER A 76 9.29 -9.14 -7.16
CA SER A 76 10.14 -9.92 -6.25
C SER A 76 10.20 -11.38 -6.69
N VAL A 77 11.39 -11.86 -7.04
CA VAL A 77 11.65 -13.23 -7.53
C VAL A 77 12.26 -14.13 -6.44
N GLY A 78 13.30 -13.64 -5.77
CA GLY A 78 14.12 -14.45 -4.86
C GLY A 78 14.90 -13.64 -3.83
N GLY A 79 15.72 -14.34 -3.04
CA GLY A 79 16.52 -13.74 -1.96
C GLY A 79 15.93 -14.07 -0.59
N ILE A 80 14.93 -13.30 -0.15
CA ILE A 80 14.22 -13.59 1.12
C ILE A 80 13.38 -14.86 1.01
N LEU A 81 12.58 -14.96 -0.06
CA LEU A 81 11.80 -16.14 -0.43
C LEU A 81 11.83 -16.29 -1.94
N ALA A 82 11.91 -17.53 -2.41
CA ALA A 82 11.82 -17.88 -3.83
C ALA A 82 10.36 -18.12 -4.22
N ASN A 83 9.86 -17.29 -5.12
CA ASN A 83 8.50 -17.37 -5.67
C ASN A 83 8.40 -18.29 -6.91
N TYR A 84 9.37 -19.18 -7.09
CA TYR A 84 9.51 -20.06 -8.24
C TYR A 84 10.04 -21.42 -7.81
N ALA A 85 9.92 -22.42 -8.69
CA ALA A 85 10.44 -23.76 -8.39
C ALA A 85 11.98 -23.74 -8.38
N THR A 86 12.59 -24.03 -7.23
CA THR A 86 14.06 -24.03 -7.08
C THR A 86 14.57 -25.18 -6.23
N ASN A 87 15.67 -25.81 -6.66
CA ASN A 87 16.38 -26.84 -5.90
C ASN A 87 17.68 -26.32 -5.26
N LEU A 88 17.91 -25.00 -5.30
CA LEU A 88 19.07 -24.39 -4.67
C LEU A 88 18.93 -24.46 -3.15
N PHE A 89 19.92 -25.03 -2.46
CA PHE A 89 19.90 -25.22 -1.02
C PHE A 89 19.73 -23.89 -0.24
N SER A 90 20.28 -22.81 -0.80
CA SER A 90 20.25 -21.46 -0.21
C SER A 90 18.94 -20.70 -0.48
N HIS A 91 18.03 -21.25 -1.27
CA HIS A 91 16.75 -20.62 -1.59
C HIS A 91 15.61 -21.29 -0.83
N THR A 92 14.98 -20.55 0.07
CA THR A 92 13.74 -21.00 0.71
C THR A 92 12.56 -20.69 -0.19
N ARG A 93 11.88 -21.75 -0.63
CA ARG A 93 10.62 -21.63 -1.39
C ARG A 93 9.55 -20.98 -0.55
N ASP A 94 8.75 -20.13 -1.17
CA ASP A 94 7.54 -19.60 -0.53
C ASP A 94 6.60 -20.76 -0.15
N PRO A 95 6.16 -20.87 1.13
CA PRO A 95 5.31 -21.97 1.57
C PRO A 95 3.93 -22.00 0.88
N TYR A 96 3.43 -20.84 0.44
CA TYR A 96 2.15 -20.73 -0.24
C TYR A 96 2.24 -21.05 -1.73
N LEU A 97 3.44 -21.25 -2.28
CA LEU A 97 3.63 -21.55 -3.70
C LEU A 97 2.93 -22.87 -4.11
N SER A 98 2.77 -23.78 -3.15
CA SER A 98 1.99 -25.02 -3.29
C SER A 98 0.50 -24.79 -3.62
N GLN A 99 -0.05 -23.61 -3.36
CA GLN A 99 -1.43 -23.25 -3.67
C GLN A 99 -1.59 -22.81 -5.14
N ARG A 100 -0.51 -22.49 -5.83
CA ARG A 100 -0.51 -22.19 -7.27
C ARG A 100 -0.40 -23.49 -8.04
N VAL A 101 -1.27 -23.67 -9.04
CA VAL A 101 -1.35 -24.89 -9.86
C VAL A 101 -0.02 -25.22 -10.55
N SER A 102 0.66 -24.22 -11.11
CA SER A 102 1.98 -24.41 -11.75
C SER A 102 3.11 -24.64 -10.75
N GLY A 103 2.94 -24.25 -9.48
CA GLY A 103 4.02 -24.18 -8.50
C GLY A 103 5.10 -23.14 -8.84
N ASP A 104 4.84 -22.21 -9.76
CA ASP A 104 5.82 -21.20 -10.19
C ASP A 104 5.15 -19.87 -10.57
N LEU A 105 5.18 -18.88 -9.66
CA LEU A 105 4.62 -17.56 -9.92
C LEU A 105 5.42 -16.82 -11.01
N ILE A 106 6.74 -17.02 -11.06
CA ILE A 106 7.62 -16.22 -11.90
C ILE A 106 7.52 -16.68 -13.35
N SER A 107 7.45 -17.98 -13.60
CA SER A 107 7.20 -18.52 -14.94
C SER A 107 5.85 -18.03 -15.46
N ASP A 108 4.78 -18.15 -14.67
CA ASP A 108 3.44 -17.72 -15.07
C ASP A 108 3.39 -16.21 -15.35
N ALA A 109 4.05 -15.39 -14.52
CA ALA A 109 4.12 -13.95 -14.72
C ALA A 109 4.96 -13.56 -15.95
N LEU A 110 6.02 -14.32 -16.26
CA LEU A 110 6.86 -14.10 -17.42
C LEU A 110 6.11 -14.41 -18.72
N ASP A 111 5.46 -15.56 -18.78
CA ASP A 111 4.69 -15.99 -19.95
C ASP A 111 3.54 -15.01 -20.22
N ALA A 112 2.82 -14.61 -19.16
CA ALA A 112 1.72 -13.66 -19.28
C ALA A 112 2.19 -12.24 -19.67
N ALA A 113 3.39 -11.82 -19.25
CA ALA A 113 3.96 -10.53 -19.65
C ALA A 113 4.42 -10.56 -21.12
N HIS A 114 5.12 -11.62 -21.53
CA HIS A 114 5.61 -11.78 -22.89
C HIS A 114 4.48 -11.89 -23.92
N SER A 115 3.37 -12.57 -23.58
CA SER A 115 2.19 -12.64 -24.45
C SER A 115 1.56 -11.27 -24.73
N ARG A 116 1.76 -10.30 -23.84
CA ARG A 116 1.30 -8.90 -23.94
C ARG A 116 2.38 -7.94 -24.46
N GLY A 117 3.57 -8.44 -24.81
CA GLY A 117 4.70 -7.60 -25.21
C GLY A 117 5.30 -6.76 -24.08
N MET A 118 4.92 -7.00 -22.83
CA MET A 118 5.48 -6.36 -21.63
C MET A 118 6.83 -6.99 -21.25
N ARG A 119 7.63 -6.25 -20.49
CA ARG A 119 8.89 -6.75 -19.92
C ARG A 119 8.72 -7.11 -18.44
N LEU A 120 9.40 -8.17 -18.00
CA LEU A 120 9.49 -8.52 -16.57
C LEU A 120 10.91 -8.24 -16.07
N LEU A 121 11.01 -7.51 -14.97
CA LEU A 121 12.27 -7.31 -14.25
C LEU A 121 12.24 -8.13 -12.96
N ALA A 122 13.29 -8.92 -12.77
CA ALA A 122 13.48 -9.75 -11.59
C ALA A 122 14.15 -8.94 -10.47
N ARG A 123 13.43 -8.74 -9.36
CA ARG A 123 14.00 -8.18 -8.12
C ARG A 123 14.47 -9.32 -7.22
N MET A 124 15.74 -9.28 -6.82
CA MET A 124 16.34 -10.23 -5.89
C MET A 124 16.91 -9.50 -4.66
N ASP A 125 16.71 -10.06 -3.47
CA ASP A 125 17.05 -9.40 -2.20
C ASP A 125 18.05 -10.21 -1.38
N PHE A 126 19.30 -9.76 -1.31
CA PHE A 126 20.40 -10.44 -0.62
C PHE A 126 20.59 -9.98 0.85
N SER A 127 19.50 -9.55 1.50
CA SER A 127 19.55 -9.02 2.88
C SER A 127 19.62 -10.07 3.97
N LYS A 128 19.13 -11.28 3.69
CA LYS A 128 18.87 -12.30 4.71
C LYS A 128 19.03 -13.69 4.14
N VAL A 129 19.42 -14.61 5.01
CA VAL A 129 19.33 -16.05 4.79
C VAL A 129 18.51 -16.68 5.91
N GLN A 130 18.02 -17.87 5.65
CA GLN A 130 17.13 -18.61 6.55
C GLN A 130 17.95 -19.42 7.55
N GLY A 131 17.34 -19.82 8.67
CA GLY A 131 18.07 -20.45 9.79
C GLY A 131 18.90 -21.67 9.40
N ASN A 132 18.39 -22.54 8.54
CA ASN A 132 19.13 -23.69 8.03
C ASN A 132 20.40 -23.29 7.26
N VAL A 133 20.32 -22.26 6.42
CA VAL A 133 21.47 -21.73 5.66
C VAL A 133 22.45 -21.03 6.59
N ALA A 134 21.95 -20.33 7.60
CA ALA A 134 22.76 -19.67 8.62
C ALA A 134 23.52 -20.66 9.51
N GLU A 135 22.92 -21.80 9.82
CA GLU A 135 23.56 -22.90 10.56
C GLU A 135 24.66 -23.58 9.75
N GLU A 136 24.44 -23.78 8.45
CA GLU A 136 25.41 -24.40 7.54
C GLU A 136 26.55 -23.43 7.16
N HIS A 137 26.24 -22.14 7.01
CA HIS A 137 27.17 -21.07 6.62
C HIS A 137 27.21 -19.91 7.63
N PRO A 138 27.66 -20.15 8.87
CA PRO A 138 27.72 -19.12 9.91
C PRO A 138 28.79 -18.03 9.63
N ASP A 139 29.65 -18.25 8.65
CA ASP A 139 30.66 -17.31 8.15
C ASP A 139 30.08 -16.22 7.24
N TRP A 140 28.90 -16.43 6.66
CA TRP A 140 28.21 -15.44 5.82
C TRP A 140 27.52 -14.33 6.63
N LEU A 141 27.34 -14.57 7.94
CA LEU A 141 26.51 -13.74 8.78
C LEU A 141 27.28 -12.54 9.34
N LEU A 142 26.59 -11.40 9.45
CA LEU A 142 27.15 -10.23 10.12
C LEU A 142 27.46 -10.56 11.59
N ARG A 143 28.67 -10.22 12.03
CA ARG A 143 29.12 -10.41 13.42
C ARG A 143 29.36 -9.09 14.12
N LEU A 144 28.86 -9.01 15.35
CA LEU A 144 29.11 -7.92 16.29
C LEU A 144 30.55 -8.02 16.88
N PRO A 145 31.11 -6.95 17.49
CA PRO A 145 32.48 -6.93 18.04
C PRO A 145 32.84 -8.07 19.00
N ARG A 146 31.84 -8.72 19.62
CA ARG A 146 31.98 -9.87 20.55
C ARG A 146 31.57 -11.22 19.93
N GLY A 147 31.53 -11.34 18.61
CA GLY A 147 31.29 -12.58 17.88
C GLY A 147 29.83 -13.06 17.81
N ARG A 148 28.90 -12.35 18.47
CA ARG A 148 27.45 -12.60 18.34
C ARG A 148 26.97 -12.28 16.93
N VAL A 149 26.07 -13.10 16.42
CA VAL A 149 25.41 -12.89 15.12
C VAL A 149 24.31 -11.84 15.29
N ALA A 150 24.15 -10.96 14.30
CA ALA A 150 22.99 -10.07 14.26
C ALA A 150 21.74 -10.85 13.80
N GLU A 151 20.72 -10.93 14.66
CA GLU A 151 19.47 -11.64 14.40
C GLU A 151 18.35 -10.67 13.96
N SER A 152 17.50 -11.08 13.02
CA SER A 152 16.17 -10.48 12.84
C SER A 152 15.07 -11.53 12.83
N ARG A 153 14.14 -11.43 13.77
CA ARG A 153 12.99 -12.33 13.82
C ARG A 153 11.96 -11.91 12.76
N CYS A 154 11.68 -12.79 11.79
CA CYS A 154 10.54 -12.62 10.89
C CYS A 154 9.26 -13.22 11.54
N ARG A 155 8.10 -12.64 11.19
CA ARG A 155 6.81 -12.92 11.86
C ARG A 155 6.27 -14.32 11.55
N SER A 156 6.76 -14.98 10.51
CA SER A 156 6.32 -16.30 10.01
C SER A 156 6.93 -17.51 10.73
N GLY A 157 7.64 -17.32 11.86
CA GLY A 157 8.32 -18.44 12.56
C GLY A 157 9.56 -18.96 11.83
N LEU A 158 9.96 -18.27 10.75
CA LEU A 158 11.22 -18.39 10.05
C LEU A 158 12.20 -17.39 10.67
N ASP A 159 13.21 -17.88 11.39
CA ASP A 159 14.29 -17.04 11.90
C ASP A 159 15.26 -16.73 10.74
N GLY A 160 15.28 -15.46 10.33
CA GLY A 160 16.16 -14.97 9.25
C GLY A 160 17.40 -14.29 9.82
N PHE A 161 18.58 -14.77 9.44
CA PHE A 161 19.86 -14.22 9.85
C PHE A 161 20.37 -13.23 8.79
N PHE A 162 20.99 -12.14 9.22
CA PHE A 162 21.53 -11.14 8.29
C PHE A 162 22.81 -11.65 7.64
N VAL A 163 22.77 -11.88 6.33
CA VAL A 163 23.95 -11.75 5.47
C VAL A 163 24.09 -10.26 5.24
N ASN A 164 25.28 -9.69 5.45
CA ASN A 164 25.53 -8.25 5.54
C ASN A 164 25.03 -7.43 4.33
N TRP A 165 23.72 -7.25 4.30
CA TRP A 165 22.80 -6.74 3.29
C TRP A 165 23.55 -6.07 2.16
N ALA A 166 23.97 -6.86 1.15
CA ALA A 166 24.96 -6.69 0.06
C ALA A 166 25.65 -5.32 -0.24
N GLY A 167 25.19 -4.21 0.34
CA GLY A 167 25.86 -2.95 0.61
C GLY A 167 26.42 -2.78 2.05
N LEU A 168 26.76 -3.85 2.77
CA LEU A 168 27.37 -3.80 4.11
C LEU A 168 26.62 -2.94 5.17
N ASN A 169 25.28 -2.97 5.15
CA ASN A 169 24.48 -2.07 6.00
C ASN A 169 24.66 -2.30 7.51
N GLU A 170 24.90 -1.22 8.22
CA GLU A 170 25.14 -1.22 9.67
C GLU A 170 23.85 -1.01 10.49
N ARG A 171 22.74 -0.68 9.83
CA ARG A 171 21.42 -0.47 10.44
C ARG A 171 20.44 -1.53 9.96
N GLY A 172 19.78 -2.19 10.91
CA GLY A 172 18.73 -3.17 10.60
C GLY A 172 17.38 -2.54 10.25
N TYR A 173 16.40 -3.37 9.89
CA TYR A 173 15.03 -2.95 9.56
C TYR A 173 14.28 -2.22 10.69
N PHE A 174 14.71 -2.38 11.94
CA PHE A 174 14.19 -1.62 13.08
C PHE A 174 14.87 -0.25 13.26
N LYS A 175 15.67 0.19 12.27
CA LYS A 175 16.51 1.41 12.28
C LYS A 175 17.56 1.47 13.40
N ALA A 176 17.69 0.41 14.19
CA ALA A 176 18.74 0.26 15.19
C ALA A 176 20.09 0.12 14.48
N TYR A 177 21.06 0.92 14.93
CA TYR A 177 22.45 0.75 14.57
C TYR A 177 23.02 -0.49 15.27
N HIS A 178 23.71 -1.35 14.52
CA HIS A 178 24.37 -2.54 15.05
C HIS A 178 25.86 -2.27 15.28
N CYS A 179 26.63 -2.28 14.20
CA CYS A 179 28.08 -2.00 14.14
C CYS A 179 28.54 -2.27 12.70
N VAL A 180 29.82 -2.03 12.44
CA VAL A 180 30.51 -2.61 11.28
C VAL A 180 30.61 -4.14 11.39
N CYS A 181 30.89 -4.86 10.29
CA CYS A 181 31.00 -6.31 10.35
C CYS A 181 32.36 -6.77 10.91
N HIS A 182 32.34 -7.58 11.97
CA HIS A 182 33.53 -8.19 12.57
C HIS A 182 33.66 -9.70 12.27
N CYS A 183 33.11 -10.19 11.16
CA CYS A 183 33.32 -11.60 10.78
C CYS A 183 34.78 -11.86 10.39
N GLU A 184 35.23 -13.13 10.42
CA GLU A 184 36.63 -13.44 10.14
C GLU A 184 37.03 -13.02 8.72
N SER A 185 36.13 -13.14 7.74
CA SER A 185 36.37 -12.69 6.37
C SER A 185 36.61 -11.18 6.30
N CYS A 186 35.79 -10.36 6.96
CA CYS A 186 35.99 -8.92 7.02
C CYS A 186 37.29 -8.56 7.77
N ARG A 187 37.61 -9.26 8.87
CA ARG A 187 38.85 -9.03 9.62
C ARG A 187 40.10 -9.41 8.83
N ALA A 188 40.07 -10.54 8.14
CA ALA A 188 41.19 -11.01 7.33
C ALA A 188 41.45 -10.04 6.17
N ARG A 189 40.40 -9.69 5.43
CA ARG A 189 40.49 -8.76 4.30
C ARG A 189 40.86 -7.34 4.74
N TRP A 190 40.37 -6.87 5.89
CA TRP A 190 40.80 -5.60 6.47
C TRP A 190 42.30 -5.56 6.78
N ARG A 191 42.85 -6.63 7.38
CA ARG A 191 44.30 -6.73 7.63
C ARG A 191 45.11 -6.74 6.33
N GLU A 192 44.57 -7.32 5.27
CA GLU A 192 45.22 -7.38 3.95
C GLU A 192 45.18 -6.03 3.22
N ASP A 193 44.00 -5.42 3.11
CA ASP A 193 43.76 -4.22 2.30
C ASP A 193 44.16 -2.92 3.03
N VAL A 194 44.00 -2.89 4.36
CA VAL A 194 44.20 -1.69 5.19
C VAL A 194 45.44 -1.78 6.08
N GLY A 195 45.89 -2.99 6.43
CA GLY A 195 47.08 -3.22 7.26
C GLY A 195 46.79 -3.23 8.77
N ASP A 196 47.66 -2.58 9.54
CA ASP A 196 47.66 -2.66 11.02
C ASP A 196 46.64 -1.75 11.72
N LEU A 197 45.77 -1.05 10.98
CA LEU A 197 44.73 -0.21 11.58
C LEU A 197 43.70 -1.06 12.32
N GLU A 198 43.24 -0.58 13.48
CA GLU A 198 42.14 -1.23 14.20
C GLU A 198 40.83 -1.11 13.40
N LEU A 199 40.16 -2.24 13.23
CA LEU A 199 38.82 -2.30 12.65
C LEU A 199 37.85 -1.53 13.58
N PRO A 200 37.16 -0.48 13.10
CA PRO A 200 36.30 0.34 13.93
C PRO A 200 35.11 -0.47 14.45
N ASN A 201 34.39 0.04 15.46
CA ASN A 201 33.11 -0.49 15.91
C ASN A 201 31.94 0.28 15.29
N GLY A 202 32.15 1.54 14.91
CA GLY A 202 31.14 2.40 14.29
C GLY A 202 31.58 3.86 14.10
N PRO A 203 30.63 4.79 13.83
CA PRO A 203 30.92 6.16 13.40
C PRO A 203 31.80 7.00 14.31
N GLU A 204 31.85 6.67 15.60
CA GLU A 204 32.62 7.42 16.60
C GLU A 204 34.13 7.07 16.58
N ASP A 205 34.52 5.97 15.93
CA ASP A 205 35.91 5.50 15.88
C ASP A 205 36.69 6.17 14.74
N ALA A 206 37.94 6.55 15.01
CA ALA A 206 38.78 7.31 14.08
C ALA A 206 39.05 6.60 12.73
N THR A 207 38.99 5.26 12.72
CA THR A 207 39.19 4.43 11.51
C THR A 207 37.90 4.22 10.70
N TYR A 208 36.75 4.73 11.16
CA TYR A 208 35.46 4.57 10.47
C TYR A 208 35.40 5.17 9.06
N PRO A 209 35.98 6.34 8.75
CA PRO A 209 36.05 6.82 7.38
C PRO A 209 36.74 5.81 6.44
N LYS A 210 37.80 5.14 6.91
CA LYS A 210 38.50 4.10 6.15
C LYS A 210 37.66 2.83 5.99
N TRP A 211 36.83 2.50 6.99
CA TRP A 211 35.84 1.43 6.86
C TRP A 211 34.82 1.68 5.74
N LYS A 212 34.36 2.93 5.57
CA LYS A 212 33.46 3.24 4.45
C LYS A 212 34.13 3.03 3.09
N GLU A 213 35.36 3.51 2.92
CA GLU A 213 36.14 3.29 1.69
C GLU A 213 36.33 1.79 1.40
N PHE A 214 36.75 1.03 2.42
CA PHE A 214 36.89 -0.43 2.34
C PHE A 214 35.56 -1.12 1.98
N GLY A 215 34.46 -0.64 2.56
CA GLY A 215 33.13 -1.15 2.29
C GLY A 215 32.71 -0.90 0.84
N ASP A 216 32.91 0.31 0.34
CA ASP A 216 32.61 0.69 -1.04
C ASP A 216 33.38 -0.19 -2.05
N GLU A 217 34.66 -0.46 -1.80
CA GLU A 217 35.49 -1.35 -2.63
C GLU A 217 34.95 -2.80 -2.65
N ILE A 218 34.55 -3.34 -1.50
CA ILE A 218 33.93 -4.67 -1.41
C ILE A 218 32.63 -4.73 -2.21
N ILE A 219 31.80 -3.69 -2.11
CA ILE A 219 30.50 -3.61 -2.78
C ILE A 219 30.72 -3.50 -4.29
N ASP A 220 31.69 -2.71 -4.74
CA ASP A 220 32.04 -2.58 -6.14
C ASP A 220 32.54 -3.92 -6.72
N ASP A 221 33.43 -4.62 -6.01
CA ASP A 221 33.90 -5.95 -6.41
C ASP A 221 32.74 -6.96 -6.52
N TRP A 222 31.89 -7.00 -5.49
CA TRP A 222 30.76 -7.93 -5.44
C TRP A 222 29.75 -7.64 -6.55
N THR A 223 29.37 -6.37 -6.74
CA THR A 223 28.44 -5.97 -7.79
C THR A 223 29.02 -6.22 -9.19
N ALA A 224 30.33 -6.04 -9.39
CA ALA A 224 31.01 -6.38 -10.64
C ALA A 224 30.96 -7.89 -10.93
N GLN A 225 31.22 -8.74 -9.93
CA GLN A 225 31.13 -10.20 -10.08
C GLN A 225 29.71 -10.65 -10.44
N VAL A 226 28.71 -10.15 -9.73
CA VAL A 226 27.30 -10.48 -10.02
C VAL A 226 26.90 -9.99 -11.41
N SER A 227 27.31 -8.76 -11.78
CA SER A 227 27.04 -8.21 -13.10
C SER A 227 27.70 -9.02 -14.21
N GLY A 228 28.96 -9.44 -14.02
CA GLY A 228 29.68 -10.29 -14.97
C GLY A 228 28.99 -11.64 -15.17
N PHE A 229 28.59 -12.30 -14.08
CA PHE A 229 27.85 -13.55 -14.13
C PHE A 229 26.52 -13.41 -14.87
N VAL A 230 25.73 -12.37 -14.56
CA VAL A 230 24.43 -12.15 -15.23
C VAL A 230 24.63 -11.87 -16.72
N LEU A 231 25.60 -11.01 -17.09
CA LEU A 231 25.82 -10.64 -18.49
C LEU A 231 26.44 -11.77 -19.32
N GLU A 232 27.17 -12.69 -18.71
CA GLU A 232 27.64 -13.90 -19.39
C GLU A 232 26.45 -14.78 -19.83
N LYS A 233 25.41 -14.88 -19.00
CA LYS A 233 24.23 -15.71 -19.29
C LYS A 233 23.16 -14.95 -20.08
N LEU A 234 23.02 -13.65 -19.82
CA LEU A 234 21.99 -12.77 -20.36
C LEU A 234 22.64 -11.44 -20.79
N PRO A 235 23.33 -11.41 -21.95
CA PRO A 235 24.08 -10.23 -22.40
C PRO A 235 23.19 -9.00 -22.61
N ASP A 236 21.94 -9.23 -22.98
CA ASP A 236 20.93 -8.20 -23.25
C ASP A 236 20.10 -7.80 -22.02
N ALA A 237 20.39 -8.35 -20.83
CA ALA A 237 19.65 -8.01 -19.62
C ALA A 237 19.86 -6.55 -19.21
N GLY A 238 18.74 -5.86 -18.95
CA GLY A 238 18.75 -4.57 -18.27
C GLY A 238 19.04 -4.78 -16.78
N LEU A 239 20.27 -4.45 -16.36
CA LEU A 239 20.72 -4.65 -14.98
C LEU A 239 20.74 -3.33 -14.20
N ILE A 240 20.10 -3.36 -13.03
CA ILE A 240 20.09 -2.30 -12.01
C ILE A 240 20.90 -2.81 -10.82
N LEU A 241 22.22 -2.58 -10.81
CA LEU A 241 23.09 -3.05 -9.74
C LEU A 241 24.40 -2.24 -9.69
N GLY A 242 24.66 -1.57 -8.56
CA GLY A 242 25.89 -0.82 -8.33
C GLY A 242 26.03 0.46 -9.17
N GLU A 243 27.17 1.13 -9.02
CA GLU A 243 27.45 2.41 -9.68
C GLU A 243 27.57 2.29 -11.22
N ASN A 244 28.09 1.14 -11.68
CA ASN A 244 28.34 0.86 -13.09
C ASN A 244 27.16 0.23 -13.84
N ALA A 245 25.97 0.21 -13.22
CA ALA A 245 24.76 -0.36 -13.81
C ALA A 245 24.43 0.21 -15.21
N LYS A 246 23.81 -0.62 -16.05
CA LYS A 246 23.26 -0.21 -17.36
C LYS A 246 21.98 0.63 -17.21
N ILE A 247 21.35 0.59 -16.05
CA ILE A 247 20.22 1.44 -15.66
C ILE A 247 20.48 1.96 -14.25
N ARG A 248 20.41 3.28 -14.03
CA ARG A 248 20.56 3.88 -12.71
C ARG A 248 19.23 3.92 -12.00
N PHE A 249 19.20 3.51 -10.73
CA PHE A 249 18.00 3.54 -9.90
C PHE A 249 18.06 4.67 -8.89
N HIS A 250 16.93 5.35 -8.72
CA HIS A 250 16.71 6.33 -7.67
C HIS A 250 15.36 6.04 -7.03
N GLU A 251 15.30 5.96 -5.70
CA GLU A 251 14.02 5.89 -4.99
C GLU A 251 13.56 7.30 -4.63
N ALA A 252 12.39 7.71 -5.13
CA ALA A 252 11.76 8.97 -4.79
C ALA A 252 10.73 8.71 -3.68
N ASN A 253 11.11 9.05 -2.45
CA ASN A 253 10.32 8.77 -1.26
C ASN A 253 10.36 9.91 -0.25
N ASN A 254 9.42 9.87 0.69
CA ASN A 254 9.42 10.65 1.90
C ASN A 254 9.60 9.73 3.12
N ALA A 255 9.80 10.34 4.29
CA ALA A 255 9.72 9.65 5.56
C ALA A 255 9.21 10.61 6.64
N VAL A 256 8.48 10.06 7.61
CA VAL A 256 8.12 10.80 8.84
C VAL A 256 9.39 11.15 9.60
N ASP A 257 9.42 12.35 10.18
CA ASP A 257 10.55 12.95 10.91
C ASP A 257 11.79 13.24 10.04
N HIS A 258 11.61 13.32 8.73
CA HIS A 258 12.64 13.78 7.79
C HIS A 258 12.34 15.21 7.32
N GLU A 259 13.37 16.06 7.21
CA GLU A 259 13.22 17.38 6.59
C GLU A 259 12.99 17.20 5.09
N THR A 260 11.85 17.66 4.58
CA THR A 260 11.52 17.48 3.16
C THR A 260 12.38 18.39 2.30
N TRP A 261 13.35 17.81 1.58
CA TRP A 261 13.95 18.46 0.42
C TRP A 261 12.99 18.31 -0.76
N HIS A 262 12.58 19.40 -1.40
CA HIS A 262 11.63 19.34 -2.51
C HIS A 262 12.28 19.06 -3.85
N HIS A 263 13.61 19.16 -4.01
CA HIS A 263 14.30 18.91 -5.28
C HIS A 263 15.13 17.60 -5.39
N PRO A 264 15.05 16.60 -4.48
CA PRO A 264 15.99 15.48 -4.44
C PRO A 264 15.92 14.63 -5.69
N THR A 265 14.72 14.39 -6.20
CA THR A 265 14.50 13.60 -7.42
C THR A 265 15.04 14.34 -8.63
N SER A 266 14.73 15.62 -8.76
CA SER A 266 15.25 16.45 -9.85
C SER A 266 16.78 16.50 -9.85
N GLU A 267 17.41 16.68 -8.69
CA GLU A 267 18.87 16.75 -8.55
C GLU A 267 19.52 15.40 -8.85
N THR A 268 18.96 14.32 -8.32
CA THR A 268 19.51 12.98 -8.55
C THR A 268 19.39 12.59 -10.03
N VAL A 269 18.22 12.79 -10.64
CA VAL A 269 18.02 12.47 -12.06
C VAL A 269 18.91 13.35 -12.93
N SER A 270 18.96 14.67 -12.67
CA SER A 270 19.77 15.60 -13.47
C SER A 270 21.27 15.35 -13.34
N SER A 271 21.75 14.98 -12.14
CA SER A 271 23.18 14.70 -11.95
C SER A 271 23.60 13.47 -12.75
N VAL A 272 22.79 12.40 -12.72
CA VAL A 272 23.07 11.18 -13.48
C VAL A 272 22.95 11.41 -14.98
N THR A 273 21.90 12.07 -15.46
CA THR A 273 21.73 12.32 -16.90
C THR A 273 22.75 13.31 -17.45
N SER A 274 23.31 14.19 -16.62
CA SER A 274 24.41 15.08 -17.02
C SER A 274 25.75 14.35 -17.10
N TYR A 275 26.02 13.43 -16.17
CA TYR A 275 27.28 12.70 -16.09
C TYR A 275 27.33 11.50 -17.05
N ARG A 276 26.22 10.76 -17.20
CA ARG A 276 26.08 9.58 -18.06
C ARG A 276 24.80 9.70 -18.92
N PRO A 277 24.79 10.55 -19.96
CA PRO A 277 23.58 10.84 -20.74
C PRO A 277 22.99 9.63 -21.46
N ASP A 278 23.82 8.62 -21.77
CA ASP A 278 23.38 7.40 -22.47
C ASP A 278 22.83 6.33 -21.51
N VAL A 279 22.89 6.55 -20.20
CA VAL A 279 22.41 5.59 -19.20
C VAL A 279 21.02 6.02 -18.72
N PRO A 280 19.98 5.19 -18.93
CA PRO A 280 18.65 5.50 -18.43
C PRO A 280 18.62 5.55 -16.91
N VAL A 281 17.93 6.55 -16.38
CA VAL A 281 17.60 6.66 -14.95
C VAL A 281 16.19 6.18 -14.75
N LEU A 282 15.99 5.23 -13.85
CA LEU A 282 14.70 4.79 -13.35
C LEU A 282 14.47 5.44 -11.98
N ALA A 283 13.51 6.35 -11.88
CA ALA A 283 13.12 6.92 -10.61
C ALA A 283 11.84 6.25 -10.11
N ASN A 284 11.95 5.52 -9.00
CA ASN A 284 10.89 4.74 -8.41
C ASN A 284 10.19 5.55 -7.32
N SER A 285 9.04 6.13 -7.65
CA SER A 285 8.20 6.91 -6.76
C SER A 285 7.35 6.00 -5.88
N VAL A 286 7.46 6.15 -4.58
CA VAL A 286 6.72 5.32 -3.62
C VAL A 286 5.35 5.93 -3.32
N SER A 287 4.28 5.13 -3.36
CA SER A 287 2.90 5.61 -3.17
C SER A 287 2.52 5.78 -1.70
N PHE A 288 3.47 5.73 -0.76
CA PHE A 288 3.24 5.72 0.69
C PHE A 288 4.24 6.62 1.41
N VAL A 289 3.84 7.17 2.57
CA VAL A 289 4.62 8.20 3.31
C VAL A 289 6.01 7.72 3.76
N GLY A 290 6.20 6.41 3.92
CA GLY A 290 7.49 5.79 4.20
C GLY A 290 7.33 4.36 4.72
N MET A 291 8.40 3.57 4.75
CA MET A 291 8.35 2.14 5.10
C MET A 291 7.60 1.80 6.41
N PRO A 292 7.77 2.55 7.54
CA PRO A 292 7.00 2.30 8.76
C PRO A 292 5.50 2.56 8.59
N TYR A 293 5.14 3.49 7.71
CA TYR A 293 3.77 3.93 7.41
C TYR A 293 3.34 3.50 6.01
N ARG A 294 3.89 2.40 5.50
CA ARG A 294 3.66 1.88 4.13
C ARG A 294 2.19 1.58 3.78
N MET A 295 1.32 1.70 4.77
CA MET A 295 -0.12 1.51 4.69
C MET A 295 -0.91 2.82 4.56
N GLY A 296 -0.25 3.97 4.73
CA GLY A 296 -0.79 5.30 4.49
C GLY A 296 -0.22 5.86 3.19
N ASN A 297 -1.11 6.35 2.33
CA ASN A 297 -0.73 6.89 1.03
C ASN A 297 0.13 8.14 1.18
N GLU A 298 1.05 8.33 0.24
CA GLU A 298 1.73 9.61 0.08
C GLU A 298 0.72 10.69 -0.32
N GLU A 299 1.04 11.95 0.01
CA GLU A 299 0.24 13.07 -0.45
C GLU A 299 0.24 13.14 -2.00
N PRO A 300 -0.92 13.21 -2.68
CA PRO A 300 -0.99 13.09 -4.14
C PRO A 300 -0.18 14.12 -4.92
N VAL A 301 -0.10 15.36 -4.46
CA VAL A 301 0.68 16.43 -5.09
C VAL A 301 2.18 16.18 -4.93
N GLN A 302 2.62 15.72 -3.76
CA GLN A 302 4.00 15.30 -3.50
C GLN A 302 4.38 14.10 -4.37
N PHE A 303 3.50 13.10 -4.48
CA PHE A 303 3.72 11.96 -5.36
C PHE A 303 3.82 12.37 -6.84
N ALA A 304 2.92 13.25 -7.30
CA ALA A 304 2.97 13.82 -8.64
C ALA A 304 4.27 14.62 -8.87
N GLN A 305 4.75 15.34 -7.86
CA GLN A 305 6.01 16.07 -7.93
C GLN A 305 7.21 15.16 -8.22
N TYR A 306 7.29 13.97 -7.60
CA TYR A 306 8.37 13.00 -7.92
C TYR A 306 8.36 12.59 -9.40
N LEU A 307 7.19 12.27 -9.94
CA LEU A 307 7.02 11.90 -11.34
C LEU A 307 7.39 13.06 -12.28
N LEU A 308 6.93 14.27 -11.97
CA LEU A 308 7.23 15.46 -12.76
C LEU A 308 8.72 15.80 -12.78
N GLN A 309 9.41 15.66 -11.64
CA GLN A 309 10.85 15.89 -11.54
C GLN A 309 11.66 14.85 -12.31
N THR A 310 11.19 13.61 -12.32
CA THR A 310 11.82 12.55 -13.08
C THR A 310 11.72 12.83 -14.56
N ILE A 311 10.51 13.14 -15.04
CA ILE A 311 10.24 13.42 -16.46
C ILE A 311 11.02 14.67 -16.90
N SER A 312 11.04 15.73 -16.08
CA SER A 312 11.74 16.97 -16.43
C SER A 312 13.26 16.82 -16.49
N GLY A 313 13.83 15.94 -15.65
CA GLY A 313 15.26 15.59 -15.67
C GLY A 313 15.67 14.60 -16.76
N GLY A 314 14.72 14.11 -17.57
CA GLY A 314 14.97 13.11 -18.61
C GLY A 314 15.05 11.65 -18.10
N GLY A 315 14.60 11.40 -16.87
CA GLY A 315 14.48 10.06 -16.31
C GLY A 315 13.20 9.33 -16.72
N ASN A 316 13.15 8.04 -16.41
CA ASN A 316 12.00 7.17 -16.62
C ASN A 316 11.22 7.03 -15.30
N PRO A 317 9.95 7.46 -15.26
CA PRO A 317 9.12 7.31 -14.07
C PRO A 317 8.74 5.84 -13.83
N SER A 318 8.89 5.42 -12.59
CA SER A 318 8.40 4.14 -12.05
C SER A 318 7.56 4.41 -10.81
N THR A 319 6.54 3.59 -10.60
CA THR A 319 5.71 3.66 -9.39
C THR A 319 5.81 2.37 -8.60
N TYR A 320 5.87 2.52 -7.28
CA TYR A 320 5.88 1.45 -6.33
C TYR A 320 4.70 1.55 -5.37
N ILE A 321 3.87 0.50 -5.35
CA ILE A 321 2.73 0.39 -4.44
C ILE A 321 2.97 -0.78 -3.47
N MET A 322 2.73 -0.52 -2.19
CA MET A 322 2.60 -1.56 -1.17
C MET A 322 1.18 -1.59 -0.63
N GLY A 323 0.47 -2.67 -0.94
CA GLY A 323 -0.87 -2.92 -0.45
C GLY A 323 -1.67 -3.74 -1.45
N PRO A 324 -2.56 -4.63 -1.00
CA PRO A 324 -3.47 -5.32 -1.92
C PRO A 324 -4.45 -4.34 -2.60
N LYS A 325 -5.31 -4.84 -3.49
CA LYS A 325 -6.70 -4.32 -3.61
C LYS A 325 -7.28 -4.42 -2.19
N ARG A 326 -7.05 -3.40 -1.36
CA ARG A 326 -6.70 -3.69 0.03
C ARG A 326 -7.86 -4.06 0.92
N TYR A 327 -9.05 -3.66 0.52
CA TYR A 327 -10.24 -3.83 1.30
C TYR A 327 -11.30 -4.35 0.35
N ASP A 328 -11.91 -5.49 0.69
CA ASP A 328 -13.18 -5.88 0.11
C ASP A 328 -14.30 -4.99 0.66
N VAL A 329 -14.09 -4.45 1.87
CA VAL A 329 -15.04 -3.61 2.61
C VAL A 329 -14.39 -2.34 3.17
N VAL A 330 -14.94 -1.17 2.84
CA VAL A 330 -14.56 0.13 3.43
C VAL A 330 -15.70 0.61 4.31
N ILE A 331 -15.37 1.11 5.50
CA ILE A 331 -16.34 1.57 6.50
C ILE A 331 -16.16 3.08 6.72
N LEU A 332 -17.24 3.84 6.61
CA LEU A 332 -17.31 5.26 6.94
C LEU A 332 -18.05 5.44 8.29
N PRO A 333 -17.31 5.69 9.39
CA PRO A 333 -17.88 5.70 10.74
C PRO A 333 -18.42 7.09 11.13
N ASN A 334 -19.47 7.56 10.46
CA ASN A 334 -20.11 8.86 10.70
C ASN A 334 -19.15 10.05 10.48
N LEU A 335 -18.66 10.19 9.25
CA LEU A 335 -17.70 11.24 8.87
C LEU A 335 -18.35 12.60 8.56
N GLY A 336 -19.66 12.63 8.30
CA GLY A 336 -20.29 13.82 7.71
C GLY A 336 -19.88 13.99 6.25
N LYS A 337 -19.75 15.26 5.81
CA LYS A 337 -19.31 15.63 4.46
C LYS A 337 -17.92 15.09 4.16
N VAL A 338 -17.79 14.40 3.02
CA VAL A 338 -16.51 13.92 2.48
C VAL A 338 -16.04 14.83 1.33
N ARG A 339 -14.74 14.80 1.00
CA ARG A 339 -14.22 15.58 -0.15
C ARG A 339 -14.77 14.97 -1.45
N SER A 340 -15.02 15.80 -2.45
CA SER A 340 -15.57 15.36 -3.73
C SER A 340 -14.67 14.36 -4.46
N GLU A 341 -13.36 14.50 -4.31
CA GLU A 341 -12.34 13.57 -4.84
C GLU A 341 -12.41 12.20 -4.16
N ASP A 342 -12.54 12.17 -2.83
CA ASP A 342 -12.70 10.95 -2.05
C ASP A 342 -14.00 10.23 -2.41
N ALA A 343 -15.10 10.98 -2.56
CA ALA A 343 -16.39 10.42 -2.97
C ALA A 343 -16.32 9.75 -4.36
N SER A 344 -15.70 10.43 -5.33
CA SER A 344 -15.53 9.90 -6.69
C SER A 344 -14.67 8.64 -6.68
N THR A 345 -13.57 8.66 -5.90
CA THR A 345 -12.66 7.52 -5.75
C THR A 345 -13.38 6.32 -5.13
N LEU A 346 -14.19 6.54 -4.10
CA LEU A 346 -14.97 5.48 -3.45
C LEU A 346 -16.04 4.90 -4.39
N ASP A 347 -16.72 5.74 -5.16
CA ASP A 347 -17.70 5.29 -6.16
C ASP A 347 -17.04 4.43 -7.25
N GLU A 348 -15.89 4.86 -7.79
CA GLU A 348 -15.12 4.10 -8.77
C GLU A 348 -14.62 2.76 -8.20
N TRP A 349 -14.19 2.75 -6.94
CA TRP A 349 -13.77 1.54 -6.25
C TRP A 349 -14.94 0.57 -6.00
N VAL A 350 -16.11 1.06 -5.57
CA VAL A 350 -17.32 0.23 -5.44
C VAL A 350 -17.72 -0.33 -6.81
N ALA A 351 -17.67 0.47 -7.87
CA ALA A 351 -18.04 0.02 -9.21
C ALA A 351 -17.20 -1.19 -9.69
N GLN A 352 -15.96 -1.31 -9.21
CA GLN A 352 -15.04 -2.41 -9.51
C GLN A 352 -15.24 -3.66 -8.64
N GLY A 353 -16.19 -3.65 -7.69
CA GLY A 353 -16.50 -4.78 -6.81
C GLY A 353 -16.32 -4.52 -5.32
N GLY A 354 -15.91 -3.30 -4.94
CA GLY A 354 -15.79 -2.90 -3.53
C GLY A 354 -17.14 -2.85 -2.80
N ARG A 355 -17.11 -2.96 -1.46
CA ARG A 355 -18.30 -2.87 -0.61
C ARG A 355 -18.16 -1.74 0.40
N LEU A 356 -19.01 -0.73 0.30
CA LEU A 356 -18.94 0.47 1.13
C LEU A 356 -20.03 0.45 2.21
N ILE A 357 -19.65 0.55 3.49
CA ILE A 357 -20.60 0.66 4.61
C ILE A 357 -20.50 2.06 5.23
N ALA A 358 -21.56 2.84 5.13
CA ALA A 358 -21.68 4.16 5.75
C ALA A 358 -22.58 4.09 6.98
N THR A 359 -22.13 4.68 8.09
CA THR A 359 -22.96 4.85 9.30
C THR A 359 -23.24 6.32 9.56
N GLY A 360 -24.40 6.61 10.16
CA GLY A 360 -24.83 7.96 10.50
C GLY A 360 -24.90 8.87 9.26
N THR A 361 -24.24 10.02 9.32
CA THR A 361 -24.27 11.06 8.26
C THR A 361 -23.07 11.01 7.31
N SER A 362 -22.38 9.88 7.20
CA SER A 362 -21.23 9.77 6.29
C SER A 362 -21.63 9.99 4.84
N GLY A 363 -20.97 10.92 4.16
CA GLY A 363 -21.26 11.26 2.76
C GLY A 363 -22.51 12.10 2.58
N ILE A 364 -22.99 12.77 3.62
CA ILE A 364 -24.07 13.77 3.54
C ILE A 364 -23.43 15.14 3.59
N ASP A 365 -23.73 15.99 2.60
CA ASP A 365 -23.23 17.36 2.54
C ASP A 365 -24.01 18.33 3.44
N ASP A 366 -23.65 19.61 3.39
CA ASP A 366 -24.24 20.66 4.22
C ASP A 366 -25.71 20.94 3.86
N ASP A 367 -26.14 20.59 2.65
CA ASP A 367 -27.51 20.73 2.14
C ASP A 367 -28.35 19.47 2.38
N GLY A 368 -27.76 18.44 3.01
CA GLY A 368 -28.38 17.15 3.27
C GLY A 368 -28.37 16.20 2.08
N VAL A 369 -27.65 16.49 0.99
CA VAL A 369 -27.60 15.64 -0.20
C VAL A 369 -26.54 14.55 -0.05
N ALA A 370 -26.84 13.33 -0.49
CA ALA A 370 -25.88 12.25 -0.50
C ALA A 370 -24.83 12.45 -1.62
N GLN A 371 -23.55 12.44 -1.24
CA GLN A 371 -22.41 12.70 -2.12
C GLN A 371 -21.96 11.44 -2.90
N LEU A 372 -22.17 10.25 -2.32
CA LEU A 372 -21.71 8.97 -2.87
C LEU A 372 -22.80 8.31 -3.71
N LYS A 373 -22.54 8.09 -5.00
CA LYS A 373 -23.47 7.44 -5.92
C LYS A 373 -23.67 5.96 -5.59
N ALA A 374 -22.66 5.32 -5.04
CA ALA A 374 -22.68 3.93 -4.62
C ALA A 374 -23.62 3.66 -3.43
N LEU A 375 -23.83 4.65 -2.55
CA LEU A 375 -24.69 4.50 -1.37
C LEU A 375 -26.18 4.52 -1.74
N PRO A 376 -27.05 3.87 -0.95
CA PRO A 376 -28.49 3.78 -1.23
C PRO A 376 -29.27 5.05 -0.88
N THR A 377 -28.61 6.02 -0.23
CA THR A 377 -29.21 7.28 0.21
C THR A 377 -29.19 8.31 -0.92
N GLU A 378 -30.26 9.10 -1.01
CA GLU A 378 -30.37 10.23 -1.95
C GLU A 378 -30.25 11.56 -1.20
N ARG A 379 -30.97 11.68 -0.08
CA ARG A 379 -30.99 12.89 0.76
C ARG A 379 -31.32 12.55 2.22
N GLN A 380 -30.71 13.26 3.15
CA GLN A 380 -31.14 13.34 4.54
C GLN A 380 -32.35 14.27 4.62
N ARG A 381 -33.52 13.67 4.84
CA ARG A 381 -34.80 14.37 4.96
C ARG A 381 -34.91 15.09 6.29
N ASP A 382 -34.53 14.40 7.37
CA ASP A 382 -34.63 14.94 8.73
C ASP A 382 -33.69 14.19 9.69
N VAL A 383 -33.59 14.69 10.93
CA VAL A 383 -32.82 14.05 12.00
C VAL A 383 -33.65 14.01 13.26
N ILE A 384 -33.86 12.80 13.78
CA ILE A 384 -34.47 12.64 15.09
C ILE A 384 -33.44 12.98 16.16
N THR A 385 -33.68 14.09 16.84
CA THR A 385 -32.84 14.58 17.96
C THR A 385 -33.47 14.29 19.32
N GLU A 386 -34.79 14.20 19.39
CA GLU A 386 -35.51 13.93 20.64
C GLU A 386 -35.44 12.46 21.02
N ARG A 387 -35.11 12.19 22.28
CA ARG A 387 -34.91 10.83 22.81
C ARG A 387 -36.21 10.04 22.83
N GLU A 388 -37.27 10.72 23.22
CA GLU A 388 -38.61 10.20 23.41
C GLU A 388 -39.13 9.61 22.10
N SER A 389 -38.82 10.25 20.96
CA SER A 389 -39.22 9.79 19.63
C SER A 389 -38.57 8.46 19.19
N LEU A 390 -37.49 8.02 19.84
CA LEU A 390 -36.79 6.77 19.54
C LEU A 390 -37.15 5.63 20.53
N TRP A 391 -38.12 5.84 21.41
CA TRP A 391 -38.57 4.78 22.32
C TRP A 391 -39.22 3.63 21.56
N SER A 392 -38.78 2.42 21.90
CA SER A 392 -39.30 1.15 21.35
C SER A 392 -39.11 0.96 19.83
N THR A 393 -38.25 1.78 19.21
CA THR A 393 -37.88 1.70 17.80
C THR A 393 -36.96 0.49 17.55
N LEU A 394 -37.53 -0.67 17.16
CA LEU A 394 -36.98 -1.79 16.32
C LEU A 394 -37.33 -3.22 16.82
N ARG A 395 -37.62 -4.13 15.88
CA ARG A 395 -37.78 -5.60 16.07
C ARG A 395 -37.01 -6.40 15.00
N PRO A 396 -36.45 -7.59 15.31
CA PRO A 396 -35.98 -8.54 14.29
C PRO A 396 -37.12 -9.33 13.62
N SER A 397 -36.76 -10.01 12.52
CA SER A 397 -37.61 -10.77 11.60
C SER A 397 -38.34 -11.97 12.23
N ARG A 398 -39.29 -12.51 11.44
CA ARG A 398 -40.42 -13.46 11.67
C ARG A 398 -40.27 -14.68 12.60
N THR A 399 -39.18 -14.94 13.28
CA THR A 399 -39.03 -16.08 14.21
C THR A 399 -38.98 -15.61 15.65
N TYR A 400 -39.73 -16.28 16.53
CA TYR A 400 -39.76 -16.09 17.99
C TYR A 400 -38.42 -16.50 18.66
N GLN A 401 -37.28 -16.17 18.06
CA GLN A 401 -35.97 -16.27 18.70
C GLN A 401 -35.59 -14.88 19.23
N ILE A 402 -35.59 -14.77 20.55
CA ILE A 402 -35.24 -13.60 21.35
C ILE A 402 -33.72 -13.39 21.26
N SER A 403 -33.18 -13.02 20.09
CA SER A 403 -31.72 -12.90 19.95
C SER A 403 -31.21 -11.59 19.36
N CYS A 404 -32.03 -10.68 18.84
CA CYS A 404 -31.53 -9.38 18.31
C CYS A 404 -32.55 -8.23 18.41
N THR A 405 -32.84 -7.73 19.61
CA THR A 405 -33.60 -6.48 19.77
C THR A 405 -32.65 -5.29 19.83
N ILE A 406 -32.41 -4.62 18.69
CA ILE A 406 -31.57 -3.43 18.64
C ILE A 406 -32.35 -2.28 19.26
N VAL A 407 -32.10 -1.98 20.53
CA VAL A 407 -32.68 -0.79 21.14
C VAL A 407 -31.77 0.39 20.79
N VAL A 408 -32.25 1.33 19.98
CA VAL A 408 -31.59 2.63 19.79
C VAL A 408 -31.77 3.45 21.08
N LEU A 409 -31.02 3.09 22.12
CA LEU A 409 -31.02 3.85 23.37
C LEU A 409 -30.17 5.11 23.17
N GLN A 410 -30.69 6.27 23.61
CA GLN A 410 -29.87 7.47 23.74
C GLN A 410 -29.27 7.59 25.16
N SER A 411 -27.96 7.83 25.21
CA SER A 411 -27.21 8.52 26.24
C SER A 411 -27.40 10.06 26.17
N ARG A 412 -27.29 10.72 27.33
CA ARG A 412 -27.64 12.15 27.57
C ARG A 412 -26.82 13.19 26.79
N SER A 413 -25.72 12.81 26.14
CA SER A 413 -24.74 13.74 25.54
C SER A 413 -24.86 13.93 24.03
N MET A 414 -25.91 13.38 23.40
CA MET A 414 -25.94 13.16 21.96
C MET A 414 -26.89 14.09 21.20
N GLY A 415 -26.35 15.07 20.49
CA GLY A 415 -27.04 15.68 19.35
C GLY A 415 -26.98 14.74 18.13
N ARG A 416 -28.12 14.57 17.44
CA ARG A 416 -28.29 14.01 16.08
C ARG A 416 -27.85 12.55 15.91
N ASN A 417 -28.76 11.59 16.16
CA ASN A 417 -28.40 10.16 16.16
C ASN A 417 -29.15 9.26 15.20
N TYR A 418 -30.30 9.67 14.66
CA TYR A 418 -31.05 8.85 13.72
C TYR A 418 -31.47 9.73 12.54
N SER A 419 -30.84 9.50 11.40
CA SER A 419 -31.14 10.22 10.17
C SER A 419 -32.34 9.58 9.49
N LEU A 420 -33.30 10.38 9.08
CA LEU A 420 -34.34 9.95 8.17
C LEU A 420 -33.86 10.23 6.76
N PHE A 421 -33.74 9.16 5.97
CA PHE A 421 -33.23 9.26 4.61
C PHE A 421 -34.34 9.07 3.58
N GLU A 422 -34.25 9.85 2.52
CA GLU A 422 -34.80 9.49 1.22
C GLU A 422 -33.86 8.47 0.57
N TRP A 423 -34.44 7.37 0.13
CA TRP A 423 -33.72 6.23 -0.43
C TRP A 423 -33.93 6.18 -1.93
N LYS A 424 -32.90 5.76 -2.67
CA LYS A 424 -32.99 5.52 -4.11
C LYS A 424 -34.05 4.46 -4.43
N GLU A 425 -34.70 4.57 -5.59
CA GLU A 425 -35.84 3.72 -6.00
C GLU A 425 -35.53 2.21 -5.90
N HIS A 426 -34.31 1.81 -6.26
CA HIS A 426 -33.87 0.41 -6.24
C HIS A 426 -33.11 0.01 -4.97
N ALA A 427 -33.08 0.87 -3.94
CA ALA A 427 -32.47 0.49 -2.68
C ALA A 427 -33.30 -0.60 -2.01
N GLU A 428 -32.64 -1.67 -1.58
CA GLU A 428 -33.21 -2.69 -0.71
C GLU A 428 -33.24 -2.20 0.74
N SER A 429 -34.09 -2.81 1.56
CA SER A 429 -34.23 -2.49 2.98
C SER A 429 -34.00 -3.73 3.82
N ARG A 430 -33.12 -3.62 4.82
CA ARG A 430 -33.01 -4.60 5.90
C ARG A 430 -33.51 -4.02 7.20
N HIS A 431 -34.43 -4.77 7.81
CA HIS A 431 -35.17 -4.42 9.02
C HIS A 431 -36.03 -3.17 8.84
N LYS A 432 -37.24 -3.22 9.40
CA LYS A 432 -38.11 -2.05 9.50
C LYS A 432 -37.99 -1.46 10.90
N SER A 433 -38.04 -0.14 10.96
CA SER A 433 -38.26 0.59 12.19
C SER A 433 -39.60 0.20 12.81
N LEU A 434 -39.69 0.21 14.13
CA LEU A 434 -40.99 0.21 14.79
C LEU A 434 -41.44 1.65 14.98
N ASP A 435 -42.74 1.87 14.84
CA ASP A 435 -43.35 3.14 15.18
C ASP A 435 -43.17 3.44 16.68
N TYR A 436 -43.26 4.73 17.01
CA TYR A 436 -43.19 5.22 18.37
C TYR A 436 -44.20 4.48 19.27
N ALA A 437 -43.72 3.97 20.39
CA ALA A 437 -44.57 3.46 21.47
C ALA A 437 -44.45 4.38 22.69
N PRO A 438 -45.57 4.90 23.23
CA PRO A 438 -45.53 5.76 24.39
C PRO A 438 -45.02 5.03 25.64
N PHE A 439 -44.44 5.78 26.59
CA PHE A 439 -44.10 5.22 27.89
C PHE A 439 -45.39 4.88 28.65
N ALA A 440 -45.73 3.60 28.68
CA ALA A 440 -46.90 3.07 29.34
C ALA A 440 -46.64 1.62 29.77
N PRO A 441 -47.41 1.08 30.73
CA PRO A 441 -47.26 -0.32 31.13
C PRO A 441 -47.67 -1.26 29.97
N PRO A 442 -47.13 -2.49 29.93
CA PRO A 442 -47.23 -3.39 28.77
C PRO A 442 -48.68 -3.71 28.35
N GLU A 443 -49.64 -3.57 29.25
CA GLU A 443 -51.07 -3.71 29.02
C GLU A 443 -51.64 -2.63 28.07
N TYR A 444 -50.96 -1.48 27.93
CA TYR A 444 -51.36 -0.35 27.07
C TYR A 444 -50.48 -0.17 25.84
N VAL A 445 -49.29 -0.77 25.82
CA VAL A 445 -48.30 -0.65 24.72
C VAL A 445 -47.97 -2.02 24.14
N TYR A 446 -49.02 -2.70 23.67
CA TYR A 446 -48.93 -3.93 22.91
C TYR A 446 -49.18 -3.67 21.42
N GLY A 447 -48.68 -4.54 20.56
CA GLY A 447 -48.97 -4.46 19.12
C GLY A 447 -48.15 -3.44 18.33
N ASN A 448 -46.88 -3.24 18.68
CA ASN A 448 -45.96 -2.34 17.94
C ASN A 448 -46.10 -2.50 16.43
N ILE A 449 -46.43 -1.39 15.76
CA ILE A 449 -46.61 -1.32 14.31
C ILE A 449 -45.24 -1.14 13.65
N GLN A 450 -45.02 -1.82 12.53
CA GLN A 450 -43.83 -1.59 11.72
C GLN A 450 -44.05 -0.33 10.88
N GLY A 451 -43.21 0.67 11.12
CA GLY A 451 -43.15 1.86 10.29
C GLY A 451 -42.47 1.58 8.95
N ASP A 452 -42.46 2.59 8.10
CA ASP A 452 -41.84 2.54 6.77
C ASP A 452 -40.35 2.91 6.76
N GLU A 453 -39.84 3.41 7.88
CA GLU A 453 -38.43 3.77 8.03
C GLU A 453 -37.54 2.52 8.05
N ARG A 454 -36.39 2.63 7.38
CA ARG A 454 -35.47 1.51 7.15
C ARG A 454 -34.40 1.44 8.23
N GLY A 455 -34.14 0.25 8.78
CA GLY A 455 -33.03 0.04 9.72
C GLY A 455 -31.67 0.08 9.03
N CYS A 456 -31.61 -0.35 7.78
CA CYS A 456 -30.45 -0.29 6.91
C CYS A 456 -30.91 -0.29 5.45
N GLY A 457 -30.29 0.55 4.61
CA GLY A 457 -30.46 0.52 3.16
C GLY A 457 -29.28 -0.15 2.48
N ILE A 458 -29.54 -0.82 1.36
CA ILE A 458 -28.52 -1.50 0.55
C ILE A 458 -28.77 -1.17 -0.92
N SER A 459 -27.73 -0.85 -1.68
CA SER A 459 -27.78 -0.68 -3.13
C SER A 459 -26.65 -1.45 -3.80
N THR A 460 -26.96 -2.08 -4.92
CA THR A 460 -25.94 -2.61 -5.83
C THR A 460 -25.50 -1.48 -6.75
N PHE A 461 -24.19 -1.30 -6.91
CA PHE A 461 -23.61 -0.28 -7.79
C PHE A 461 -22.55 -0.94 -8.67
N GLU A 462 -22.90 -1.13 -9.95
CA GLU A 462 -22.14 -1.95 -10.90
C GLU A 462 -21.80 -3.34 -10.31
N LYS A 463 -20.51 -3.64 -10.06
CA LYS A 463 -20.07 -4.92 -9.50
C LYS A 463 -20.05 -4.96 -7.98
N GLY A 464 -20.20 -3.82 -7.30
CA GLY A 464 -20.07 -3.70 -5.85
C GLY A 464 -21.37 -3.36 -5.13
N LYS A 465 -21.27 -3.03 -3.84
CA LYS A 465 -22.41 -2.68 -2.99
C LYS A 465 -22.15 -1.47 -2.12
N GLY A 466 -23.17 -0.63 -1.94
CA GLY A 466 -23.22 0.41 -0.92
C GLY A 466 -24.26 0.07 0.13
N ILE A 467 -23.91 0.28 1.40
CA ILE A 467 -24.76 0.03 2.57
C ILE A 467 -24.79 1.28 3.42
N ALA A 468 -25.97 1.72 3.85
CA ALA A 468 -26.12 2.85 4.76
C ALA A 468 -26.92 2.46 6.00
N ILE A 469 -26.39 2.79 7.17
CA ILE A 469 -27.03 2.62 8.47
C ILE A 469 -27.36 4.01 9.03
N PRO A 470 -28.64 4.35 9.27
CA PRO A 470 -29.04 5.73 9.58
C PRO A 470 -28.59 6.30 10.92
N PHE A 471 -27.98 5.47 11.76
CA PHE A 471 -27.54 5.82 13.10
C PHE A 471 -26.08 5.42 13.35
N THR A 472 -25.49 6.02 14.37
CA THR A 472 -24.07 5.88 14.70
C THR A 472 -23.80 4.61 15.51
N VAL A 473 -23.84 3.45 14.86
CA VAL A 473 -23.73 2.11 15.49
C VAL A 473 -22.52 1.99 16.44
N GLY A 474 -21.34 2.45 16.00
CA GLY A 474 -20.13 2.39 16.81
C GLY A 474 -20.19 3.25 18.07
N ARG A 475 -20.85 4.42 17.99
CA ARG A 475 -21.07 5.30 19.15
C ARG A 475 -22.09 4.69 20.13
N GLY A 476 -23.20 4.15 19.61
CA GLY A 476 -24.18 3.42 20.41
C GLY A 476 -23.57 2.25 21.17
N TYR A 477 -22.70 1.47 20.52
CA TYR A 477 -21.95 0.39 21.17
C TYR A 477 -21.01 0.90 22.26
N ARG A 478 -20.21 1.94 21.97
CA ARG A 478 -19.25 2.53 22.92
C ARG A 478 -19.93 3.06 24.18
N GLU A 479 -21.06 3.74 24.04
CA GLU A 479 -21.70 4.44 25.17
C GLU A 479 -22.56 3.52 26.03
N LEU A 480 -23.16 2.47 25.46
CA LEU A 480 -24.11 1.61 26.16
C LEU A 480 -23.58 0.20 26.44
N GLY A 481 -22.53 -0.23 25.73
CA GLY A 481 -21.94 -1.57 25.86
C GLY A 481 -22.85 -2.71 25.44
N LEU A 482 -24.01 -2.44 24.82
CA LEU A 482 -24.98 -3.46 24.46
C LEU A 482 -24.51 -4.23 23.23
N ARG A 483 -24.41 -5.56 23.37
CA ARG A 483 -24.00 -6.47 22.29
C ARG A 483 -24.86 -6.34 21.05
N VAL A 484 -26.09 -5.89 21.17
CA VAL A 484 -27.01 -5.80 20.04
C VAL A 484 -26.58 -4.82 18.94
N PHE A 485 -25.84 -3.75 19.28
CA PHE A 485 -25.22 -2.89 18.27
C PHE A 485 -24.09 -3.61 17.51
N ARG A 486 -23.26 -4.35 18.23
CA ARG A 486 -22.20 -5.18 17.66
C ARG A 486 -22.79 -6.27 16.77
N ASP A 487 -23.80 -6.99 17.26
CA ASP A 487 -24.39 -8.14 16.56
C ASP A 487 -25.11 -7.70 15.29
N PHE A 488 -25.81 -6.56 15.33
CA PHE A 488 -26.38 -5.94 14.13
C PHE A 488 -25.32 -5.54 13.11
N TYR A 489 -24.24 -4.89 13.57
CA TYR A 489 -23.17 -4.48 12.69
C TYR A 489 -22.42 -5.67 12.08
N ASP A 490 -22.13 -6.70 12.88
CA ASP A 490 -21.47 -7.94 12.45
C ASP A 490 -22.32 -8.68 11.41
N MET A 491 -23.64 -8.75 11.62
CA MET A 491 -24.58 -9.32 10.63
C MET A 491 -24.50 -8.56 9.29
N ILE A 492 -24.59 -7.22 9.29
CA ILE A 492 -24.47 -6.41 8.06
C ILE A 492 -23.10 -6.61 7.41
N LEU A 493 -22.03 -6.58 8.20
CA LEU A 493 -20.66 -6.72 7.73
C LEU A 493 -20.41 -8.09 7.07
N ARG A 494 -20.97 -9.17 7.63
CA ARG A 494 -20.83 -10.53 7.07
C ARG A 494 -21.72 -10.74 5.86
N GLU A 495 -23.01 -10.44 5.98
CA GLU A 495 -23.99 -10.82 4.95
C GLU A 495 -23.95 -9.90 3.73
N ASP A 496 -23.88 -8.59 3.95
CA ASP A 496 -23.95 -7.60 2.87
C ASP A 496 -22.55 -7.04 2.55
N GLY A 497 -21.76 -6.80 3.60
CA GLY A 497 -20.35 -6.45 3.51
C GLY A 497 -19.47 -7.62 3.04
N GLY A 498 -19.89 -8.88 3.14
CA GLY A 498 -19.10 -10.03 2.65
C GLY A 498 -17.75 -10.21 3.30
N ALA A 499 -17.58 -9.76 4.55
CA ALA A 499 -16.37 -10.04 5.30
C ALA A 499 -16.29 -11.54 5.61
N GLU A 500 -15.29 -12.22 5.06
CA GLU A 500 -15.07 -13.67 5.25
C GLU A 500 -14.19 -13.98 6.48
N GLU A 501 -13.44 -13.01 6.99
CA GLU A 501 -12.55 -13.15 8.15
C GLU A 501 -13.11 -12.47 9.42
N ASN A 502 -12.74 -12.98 10.60
CA ASN A 502 -13.01 -12.30 11.86
C ASN A 502 -12.16 -11.01 11.94
N LEU A 503 -12.83 -9.88 12.19
CA LEU A 503 -12.25 -8.54 12.23
C LEU A 503 -11.00 -8.46 13.14
N ASN A 504 -9.81 -8.36 12.55
CA ASN A 504 -8.53 -8.34 13.27
C ASN A 504 -8.07 -6.88 13.51
N LEU A 505 -8.42 -6.31 14.66
CA LEU A 505 -8.04 -4.95 15.06
C LEU A 505 -6.73 -4.97 15.87
N THR A 506 -5.67 -4.35 15.35
CA THR A 506 -4.49 -4.01 16.16
C THR A 506 -4.72 -2.63 16.79
N LEU A 507 -5.24 -2.60 18.02
CA LEU A 507 -5.39 -1.35 18.79
C LEU A 507 -4.04 -0.92 19.40
N PRO A 508 -3.71 0.40 19.43
CA PRO A 508 -2.57 0.92 20.17
C PRO A 508 -2.67 0.55 21.66
N ASN A 509 -1.52 0.29 22.30
CA ASN A 509 -1.46 -0.09 23.72
C ASN A 509 -2.07 0.95 24.68
N SER A 510 -2.29 2.19 24.24
CA SER A 510 -2.96 3.25 25.00
C SER A 510 -4.48 3.10 25.12
N LEU A 511 -5.08 2.10 24.46
CA LEU A 511 -6.52 1.83 24.45
C LEU A 511 -6.88 0.41 24.95
N ARG A 512 -5.93 -0.30 25.57
CA ARG A 512 -6.18 -1.61 26.22
C ARG A 512 -6.44 -1.48 27.70
#